data_AF-A0A970QA74-F1
#
_entry.id   AF-A0A970QA74-F1
#
_cell.length_a   1.000
_cell.length_b   1.000
_cell.length_c   1.000
_cell.angle_alpha   90.00
_cell.angle_beta   90.00
_cell.angle_gamma   90.00
#
_symmetry.space_group_name_H-M   'P 1'
#
loop_
_entity.id
_entity.type
_entity.pdbx_description
1 polymer ?
#
loop_
_entity_poly.entity_id
_entity_poly.type
_entity_poly.pdbx_seq_one_letter_code
_entity_poly.pdbx_strand_id
1 'polypeptide(L)'
;MRTLILSVLLINLLIACIYLIPWNRLLPEALITAAPLRPYADSPDADAIDAALQFLLHHEEQQRPSWQVYALLHYLQRRFQLDEQYCIDNAFPEEHWPDYDREMACLFQRFTDTRYRIDPSLFPKEPKSLNRYLACALYCDQIPIDDMYIQQLVALYEKDCTRPEPGYIATHAIFAAQWLRELGCDADYQAPLEGLWARSADTLVDIVKREKVQTDLAFESIMLLYYTGHGERVDPSWLDSLRSLQRPSGAWAYRPEDDDDGHPTALALWVLLEHALPDAPKEPWLLPL
;
A
#
# COMPACT_ATOMS: atom_id res chain seq x y z
N MET A 1 -22.01 38.91 59.49
CA MET A 1 -20.68 38.44 59.95
C MET A 1 -20.63 36.96 60.32
N ARG A 2 -21.64 36.36 60.96
CA ARG A 2 -21.64 34.92 61.30
C ARG A 2 -21.69 33.95 60.10
N THR A 3 -22.30 34.35 58.99
CA THR A 3 -22.44 33.52 57.78
C THR A 3 -21.15 33.39 56.97
N LEU A 4 -20.27 34.41 57.00
CA LEU A 4 -19.01 34.40 56.25
C LEU A 4 -17.96 33.45 56.85
N ILE A 5 -18.02 33.22 58.17
CA ILE A 5 -17.07 32.38 58.91
C ILE A 5 -17.35 30.88 58.64
N LEU A 6 -18.62 30.49 58.46
CA LEU A 6 -18.96 29.09 58.13
C LEU A 6 -18.51 28.69 56.72
N SER A 7 -18.58 29.60 55.74
CA SER A 7 -18.17 29.34 54.36
C SER A 7 -16.67 29.09 54.23
N VAL A 8 -15.85 29.84 54.99
CA VAL A 8 -14.38 29.68 54.97
C VAL A 8 -13.95 28.37 55.67
N LEU A 9 -14.66 27.94 56.71
CA LEU A 9 -14.37 26.66 57.39
C LEU A 9 -14.71 25.44 56.52
N LEU A 10 -15.81 25.48 55.78
CA LEU A 10 -16.19 24.40 54.85
C LEU A 10 -15.22 24.27 53.66
N ILE A 11 -14.73 25.39 53.12
CA ILE A 11 -13.74 25.38 52.03
C ILE A 11 -12.40 24.80 52.52
N ASN A 12 -11.94 25.17 53.71
CA ASN A 12 -10.69 24.62 54.26
C ASN A 12 -10.79 23.12 54.59
N LEU A 13 -11.96 22.63 55.01
CA LEU A 13 -12.19 21.20 55.23
C LEU A 13 -12.21 20.40 53.91
N LEU A 14 -12.79 20.96 52.85
CA LEU A 14 -12.76 20.36 51.51
C LEU A 14 -11.34 20.28 50.94
N ILE A 15 -10.53 21.33 51.14
CA ILE A 15 -9.12 21.33 50.70
C ILE A 15 -8.31 20.30 51.49
N ALA A 16 -8.52 20.17 52.80
CA ALA A 16 -7.82 19.18 53.62
C ALA A 16 -8.16 17.72 53.23
N CYS A 17 -9.38 17.44 52.76
CA CYS A 17 -9.76 16.11 52.27
C CYS A 17 -9.11 15.74 50.93
N ILE A 18 -8.80 16.71 50.07
CA ILE A 18 -8.13 16.47 48.77
C ILE A 18 -6.69 15.99 48.96
N TYR A 19 -6.00 16.46 50.01
CA TYR A 19 -4.61 16.05 50.31
C TYR A 19 -4.47 14.72 51.07
N LEU A 20 -5.58 14.11 51.50
CA LEU A 20 -5.58 12.80 52.16
C LEU A 20 -5.88 11.64 51.20
N ILE A 21 -6.16 11.93 49.93
CA ILE A 21 -6.23 10.91 48.88
C ILE A 21 -4.80 10.67 48.41
N PRO A 22 -4.18 9.50 48.67
CA PRO A 22 -2.86 9.22 48.14
C PRO A 22 -2.96 9.16 46.62
N TRP A 23 -2.42 10.18 45.94
CA TRP A 23 -2.35 10.24 44.47
C TRP A 23 -1.58 9.06 43.85
N ASN A 24 -0.95 8.20 44.67
CA ASN A 24 -0.23 7.02 44.24
C ASN A 24 -1.11 5.77 44.00
N ARG A 25 -2.45 5.90 43.97
CA ARG A 25 -3.33 4.81 43.55
C ARG A 25 -4.24 5.34 42.44
N LEU A 26 -4.18 4.69 41.28
CA LEU A 26 -4.89 4.97 40.02
C LEU A 26 -4.15 5.90 39.03
N LEU A 27 -2.84 5.73 38.86
CA LEU A 27 -2.41 5.65 37.46
C LEU A 27 -2.92 4.28 36.99
N PRO A 28 -3.75 4.19 35.94
CA PRO A 28 -4.00 2.91 35.28
C PRO A 28 -2.63 2.28 35.06
N GLU A 29 -2.48 0.98 35.33
CA GLU A 29 -1.36 0.23 34.76
C GLU A 29 -1.23 0.71 33.32
N ALA A 30 -0.12 1.40 33.02
CA ALA A 30 0.16 1.82 31.67
C ALA A 30 -0.04 0.55 30.85
N LEU A 31 -1.04 0.56 29.97
CA LEU A 31 -1.31 -0.56 29.07
C LEU A 31 0.05 -0.89 28.48
N ILE A 32 0.63 -2.01 28.89
CA ILE A 32 1.85 -2.53 28.31
C ILE A 32 1.39 -2.93 26.91
N THR A 33 1.43 -1.98 25.98
CA THR A 33 1.21 -2.24 24.57
C THR A 33 2.25 -3.27 24.20
N ALA A 34 1.81 -4.45 23.77
CA ALA A 34 2.71 -5.47 23.28
C ALA A 34 3.64 -4.83 22.22
N ALA A 35 4.90 -5.25 22.18
CA ALA A 35 5.79 -4.79 21.13
C ALA A 35 5.18 -5.10 19.75
N PRO A 36 5.32 -4.19 18.76
CA PRO A 36 4.76 -4.43 17.43
C PRO A 36 5.19 -5.77 16.84
N LEU A 37 4.26 -6.43 16.15
CA LEU A 37 4.57 -7.67 15.43
C LEU A 37 5.59 -7.40 14.30
N ARG A 38 6.70 -8.14 14.34
CA ARG A 38 7.83 -8.06 13.38
C ARG A 38 8.15 -9.45 12.81
N PRO A 39 7.33 -10.02 11.92
CA PRO A 39 7.55 -11.37 11.38
C PRO A 39 8.87 -11.49 10.59
N TYR A 40 9.40 -10.38 10.11
CA TYR A 40 10.66 -10.27 9.37
C TYR A 40 11.88 -9.99 10.27
N ALA A 41 11.76 -10.05 11.61
CA ALA A 41 12.81 -9.58 12.55
C ALA A 41 14.17 -10.28 12.38
N ASP A 42 14.19 -11.54 11.93
CA ASP A 42 15.42 -12.31 11.70
C ASP A 42 16.03 -12.09 10.30
N SER A 43 15.37 -11.29 9.44
CA SER A 43 15.84 -10.98 8.09
C SER A 43 16.99 -9.98 8.10
N PRO A 44 17.95 -10.07 7.17
CA PRO A 44 18.92 -8.99 6.92
C PRO A 44 18.26 -7.65 6.52
N ASP A 45 16.98 -7.66 6.13
CA ASP A 45 16.20 -6.47 5.77
C ASP A 45 15.47 -5.81 6.93
N ALA A 46 15.55 -6.38 8.15
CA ALA A 46 14.68 -5.96 9.25
C ALA A 46 14.77 -4.46 9.56
N ASP A 47 15.98 -3.90 9.61
CA ASP A 47 16.19 -2.48 9.90
C ASP A 47 15.63 -1.57 8.79
N ALA A 48 15.80 -1.98 7.52
CA ALA A 48 15.29 -1.23 6.38
C ALA A 48 13.76 -1.26 6.33
N ILE A 49 13.17 -2.42 6.62
CA ILE A 49 11.71 -2.60 6.71
C ILE A 49 11.14 -1.75 7.85
N ASP A 50 11.75 -1.78 9.04
CA ASP A 50 11.30 -0.97 10.17
C ASP A 50 11.37 0.53 9.87
N ALA A 51 12.45 1.00 9.24
CA ALA A 51 12.59 2.41 8.87
C ALA A 51 11.53 2.84 7.85
N ALA A 52 11.22 1.98 6.87
CA ALA A 52 10.16 2.24 5.89
C ALA A 52 8.78 2.31 6.55
N LEU A 53 8.47 1.36 7.43
CA LEU A 53 7.22 1.31 8.18
C LEU A 53 7.06 2.54 9.09
N GLN A 54 8.14 2.95 9.76
CA GLN A 54 8.14 4.15 10.59
C GLN A 54 7.84 5.40 9.76
N PHE A 55 8.48 5.57 8.60
CA PHE A 55 8.20 6.68 7.70
C PHE A 55 6.73 6.71 7.26
N LEU A 56 6.17 5.54 6.93
CA LEU A 56 4.78 5.43 6.49
C LEU A 56 3.77 5.76 7.60
N LEU A 57 4.09 5.54 8.88
CA LEU A 57 3.21 5.94 9.99
C LEU A 57 3.13 7.46 10.21
N HIS A 58 4.10 8.23 9.72
CA HIS A 58 4.16 9.69 9.85
C HIS A 58 3.67 10.40 8.59
N HIS A 59 2.42 10.16 8.21
CA HIS A 59 1.81 10.75 7.01
C HIS A 59 1.82 12.29 7.02
N GLU A 60 1.80 12.90 8.20
CA GLU A 60 1.90 14.34 8.42
C GLU A 60 3.26 14.94 8.03
N GLU A 61 4.31 14.13 7.97
CA GLU A 61 5.66 14.54 7.57
C GLU A 61 5.90 14.36 6.07
N GLN A 62 4.99 13.67 5.37
CA GLN A 62 5.08 13.45 3.94
C GLN A 62 4.61 14.68 3.16
N GLN A 63 5.28 14.98 2.05
CA GLN A 63 4.87 16.11 1.19
C GLN A 63 3.48 15.91 0.58
N ARG A 64 3.14 14.66 0.28
CA ARG A 64 1.89 14.28 -0.38
C ARG A 64 1.41 12.92 0.12
N PRO A 65 0.88 12.82 1.35
CA PRO A 65 0.24 11.59 1.80
C PRO A 65 -0.87 11.23 0.82
N SER A 66 -1.00 9.95 0.49
CA SER A 66 -2.04 9.50 -0.42
C SER A 66 -2.71 8.22 0.03
N TRP A 67 -4.03 8.15 -0.16
CA TRP A 67 -4.84 6.98 0.19
C TRP A 67 -4.29 5.68 -0.44
N GLN A 68 -3.80 5.75 -1.68
CA GLN A 68 -3.27 4.58 -2.39
C GLN A 68 -2.06 3.95 -1.66
N VAL A 69 -1.19 4.77 -1.08
CA VAL A 69 -0.03 4.30 -0.29
C VAL A 69 -0.50 3.46 0.89
N TYR A 70 -1.55 3.92 1.58
CA TYR A 70 -2.07 3.23 2.76
C TYR A 70 -2.99 2.07 2.43
N ALA A 71 -3.66 2.09 1.28
CA ALA A 71 -4.36 0.92 0.75
C ALA A 71 -3.36 -0.20 0.40
N LEU A 72 -2.20 0.17 -0.15
CA LEU A 72 -1.10 -0.77 -0.37
C LEU A 72 -0.53 -1.28 0.97
N LEU A 73 -0.24 -0.40 1.93
CA LEU A 73 0.25 -0.79 3.25
C LEU A 73 -0.73 -1.74 3.97
N HIS A 74 -2.04 -1.48 3.89
CA HIS A 74 -3.07 -2.35 4.43
C HIS A 74 -3.01 -3.76 3.80
N TYR A 75 -2.78 -3.86 2.49
CA TYR A 75 -2.58 -5.16 1.86
C TYR A 75 -1.30 -5.86 2.32
N LEU A 76 -0.18 -5.15 2.43
CA LEU A 76 1.07 -5.71 2.95
C LEU A 76 0.90 -6.20 4.40
N GLN A 77 0.16 -5.45 5.21
CA GLN A 77 -0.17 -5.82 6.58
C GLN A 77 -0.88 -7.17 6.62
N ARG A 78 -1.91 -7.39 5.79
CA ARG A 78 -2.60 -8.68 5.70
C ARG A 78 -1.69 -9.79 5.18
N ARG A 79 -1.03 -9.56 4.03
CA ARG A 79 -0.21 -10.56 3.32
C ARG A 79 0.97 -11.05 4.15
N PHE A 80 1.65 -10.15 4.86
CA PHE A 80 2.85 -10.45 5.63
C PHE A 80 2.60 -10.53 7.14
N GLN A 81 1.35 -10.43 7.59
CA GLN A 81 0.96 -10.48 9.00
C GLN A 81 1.69 -9.43 9.85
N LEU A 82 1.78 -8.21 9.33
CA LEU A 82 2.34 -7.08 10.07
C LEU A 82 1.39 -6.64 11.19
N ASP A 83 1.90 -5.83 12.10
CA ASP A 83 1.13 -5.26 13.21
C ASP A 83 -0.12 -4.49 12.74
N GLU A 84 -1.18 -4.51 13.56
CA GLU A 84 -2.47 -3.90 13.22
C GLU A 84 -2.38 -2.38 13.05
N GLN A 85 -1.37 -1.72 13.63
CA GLN A 85 -1.14 -0.29 13.40
C GLN A 85 -0.92 0.06 11.92
N TYR A 86 -0.51 -0.90 11.08
CA TYR A 86 -0.28 -0.69 9.65
C TYR A 86 -1.53 -0.93 8.79
N CYS A 87 -2.67 -1.28 9.39
CA CYS A 87 -3.93 -1.27 8.64
C CYS A 87 -4.34 0.18 8.34
N ILE A 88 -5.00 0.43 7.20
CA ILE A 88 -5.35 1.80 6.79
C ILE A 88 -6.17 2.57 7.85
N ASP A 89 -7.10 1.90 8.53
CA ASP A 89 -7.96 2.53 9.55
C ASP A 89 -7.15 3.07 10.73
N ASN A 90 -5.95 2.53 10.98
CA ASN A 90 -5.04 2.98 12.02
C ASN A 90 -3.94 3.91 11.49
N ALA A 91 -3.32 3.56 10.35
CA ALA A 91 -2.18 4.29 9.79
C ALA A 91 -2.59 5.61 9.10
N PHE A 92 -3.77 5.63 8.47
CA PHE A 92 -4.26 6.78 7.70
C PHE A 92 -5.80 6.81 7.67
N PRO A 93 -6.43 7.14 8.82
CA PRO A 93 -7.88 7.14 8.95
C PRO A 93 -8.55 8.20 8.04
N GLU A 94 -9.84 8.01 7.75
CA GLU A 94 -10.59 8.76 6.73
C GLU A 94 -10.59 10.29 6.93
N GLU A 95 -10.51 10.75 8.17
CA GLU A 95 -10.40 12.18 8.52
C GLU A 95 -9.12 12.84 7.99
N HIS A 96 -8.08 12.06 7.68
CA HIS A 96 -6.82 12.55 7.13
C HIS A 96 -6.75 12.44 5.61
N TRP A 97 -7.76 11.84 4.96
CA TRP A 97 -7.75 11.69 3.51
C TRP A 97 -7.93 13.05 2.83
N PRO A 98 -6.98 13.45 1.97
CA PRO A 98 -7.06 14.69 1.23
C PRO A 98 -8.19 14.62 0.19
N ASP A 99 -8.78 15.77 -0.14
CA ASP A 99 -9.90 15.84 -1.08
C ASP A 99 -9.58 15.23 -2.46
N TYR A 100 -8.32 15.34 -2.91
CA TYR A 100 -7.89 14.78 -4.19
C TYR A 100 -7.91 13.25 -4.25
N ASP A 101 -7.93 12.56 -3.10
CA ASP A 101 -7.95 11.10 -3.05
C ASP A 101 -9.35 10.51 -2.94
N ARG A 102 -10.37 11.32 -2.65
CA ARG A 102 -11.74 10.83 -2.41
C ARG A 102 -12.29 10.05 -3.62
N GLU A 103 -12.01 10.49 -4.85
CA GLU A 103 -12.41 9.75 -6.06
C GLU A 103 -11.65 8.41 -6.16
N MET A 104 -10.35 8.41 -5.87
CA MET A 104 -9.52 7.22 -5.95
C MET A 104 -9.93 6.20 -4.88
N ALA A 105 -10.14 6.63 -3.63
CA ALA A 105 -10.65 5.77 -2.56
C ALA A 105 -12.00 5.15 -2.91
N CYS A 106 -12.93 5.93 -3.48
CA CYS A 106 -14.23 5.43 -3.92
C CYS A 106 -14.11 4.39 -5.05
N LEU A 107 -13.25 4.65 -6.04
CA LEU A 107 -13.02 3.73 -7.15
C LEU A 107 -12.29 2.46 -6.70
N PHE A 108 -11.32 2.55 -5.79
CA PHE A 108 -10.43 1.45 -5.42
C PHE A 108 -10.70 0.84 -4.04
N GLN A 109 -11.83 1.18 -3.42
CA GLN A 109 -12.21 0.79 -2.05
C GLN A 109 -11.99 -0.71 -1.76
N ARG A 110 -12.11 -1.56 -2.78
CA ARG A 110 -11.90 -3.01 -2.67
C ARG A 110 -10.51 -3.42 -2.17
N PHE A 111 -9.49 -2.56 -2.29
CA PHE A 111 -8.18 -2.79 -1.69
C PHE A 111 -8.20 -2.84 -0.16
N THR A 112 -9.16 -2.13 0.45
CA THR A 112 -9.30 -1.98 1.90
C THR A 112 -10.54 -2.69 2.45
N ASP A 113 -11.56 -2.92 1.61
CA ASP A 113 -12.72 -3.75 1.92
C ASP A 113 -12.97 -4.74 0.78
N THR A 114 -12.48 -5.97 0.93
CA THR A 114 -12.59 -7.01 -0.10
C THR A 114 -14.03 -7.38 -0.47
N ARG A 115 -15.02 -6.99 0.36
CA ARG A 115 -16.46 -7.23 0.14
C ARG A 115 -17.18 -6.05 -0.51
N TYR A 116 -16.47 -4.96 -0.77
CA TYR A 116 -17.06 -3.74 -1.32
C TYR A 116 -17.72 -3.99 -2.68
N ARG A 117 -18.95 -3.49 -2.82
CA ARG A 117 -19.73 -3.55 -4.06
C ARG A 117 -19.81 -2.17 -4.67
N ILE A 118 -19.26 -2.01 -5.86
CA ILE A 118 -19.28 -0.73 -6.57
C ILE A 118 -20.63 -0.52 -7.26
N ASP A 119 -21.09 0.74 -7.36
CA ASP A 119 -22.22 1.08 -8.21
C ASP A 119 -21.81 0.96 -9.69
N PRO A 120 -22.44 0.08 -10.49
CA PRO A 120 -22.13 -0.06 -11.92
C PRO A 120 -22.29 1.23 -12.72
N SER A 121 -23.09 2.19 -12.24
CA SER A 121 -23.26 3.50 -12.89
C SER A 121 -21.95 4.33 -12.93
N LEU A 122 -20.99 4.01 -12.05
CA LEU A 122 -19.69 4.67 -11.99
C LEU A 122 -18.73 4.20 -13.09
N PHE A 123 -19.03 3.10 -13.79
CA PHE A 123 -18.20 2.56 -14.86
C PHE A 123 -18.73 2.92 -16.25
N PRO A 124 -18.05 3.82 -16.99
CA PRO A 124 -18.37 4.02 -18.39
C PRO A 124 -17.97 2.77 -19.18
N LYS A 125 -18.72 2.45 -20.25
CA LYS A 125 -18.37 1.37 -21.20
C LYS A 125 -16.96 1.51 -21.79
N GLU A 126 -16.48 2.75 -21.91
CA GLU A 126 -15.12 3.08 -22.35
C GLU A 126 -14.41 3.86 -21.24
N PRO A 127 -13.47 3.24 -20.51
CA PRO A 127 -12.69 3.93 -19.48
C PRO A 127 -11.82 5.03 -20.09
N LYS A 128 -12.03 6.27 -19.64
CA LYS A 128 -11.33 7.46 -20.17
C LYS A 128 -9.99 7.76 -19.50
N SER A 129 -9.65 7.05 -18.42
CA SER A 129 -8.41 7.22 -17.67
C SER A 129 -7.84 5.85 -17.27
N LEU A 130 -6.53 5.80 -17.05
CA LEU A 130 -5.85 4.59 -16.59
C LEU A 130 -6.43 4.06 -15.27
N ASN A 131 -6.78 4.95 -14.34
CA ASN A 131 -7.41 4.58 -13.08
C ASN A 131 -8.78 3.91 -13.28
N ARG A 132 -9.61 4.44 -14.19
CA ARG A 132 -10.90 3.78 -14.51
C ARG A 132 -10.70 2.46 -15.23
N TYR A 133 -9.65 2.37 -16.04
CA TYR A 133 -9.25 1.13 -16.70
C TYR A 133 -8.88 0.04 -15.68
N LEU A 134 -7.97 0.37 -14.76
CA LEU A 134 -7.58 -0.47 -13.63
C LEU A 134 -8.79 -0.88 -12.77
N ALA A 135 -9.69 0.07 -12.49
CA ALA A 135 -10.88 -0.20 -11.70
C ALA A 135 -11.82 -1.20 -12.42
N CYS A 136 -11.91 -1.22 -13.76
CA CYS A 136 -12.68 -2.27 -14.45
C CYS A 136 -12.14 -3.68 -14.15
N ALA A 137 -10.81 -3.88 -14.13
CA ALA A 137 -10.23 -5.16 -13.74
C ALA A 137 -10.51 -5.49 -12.26
N LEU A 138 -10.42 -4.49 -11.37
CA LEU A 138 -10.67 -4.63 -9.93
C LEU A 138 -12.08 -5.17 -9.59
N TYR A 139 -13.07 -4.91 -10.45
CA TYR A 139 -14.47 -5.33 -10.24
C TYR A 139 -15.00 -6.27 -11.33
N CYS A 140 -14.13 -6.96 -12.07
CA CYS A 140 -14.55 -7.78 -13.21
C CYS A 140 -15.51 -8.93 -12.84
N ASP A 141 -15.49 -9.40 -11.59
CA ASP A 141 -16.40 -10.41 -11.04
C ASP A 141 -17.76 -9.82 -10.62
N GLN A 142 -17.87 -8.50 -10.51
CA GLN A 142 -19.13 -7.78 -10.24
C GLN A 142 -19.72 -7.21 -11.53
N ILE A 143 -18.86 -6.71 -12.42
CA ILE A 143 -19.19 -6.10 -13.69
C ILE A 143 -18.37 -6.83 -14.76
N PRO A 144 -18.98 -7.77 -15.49
CA PRO A 144 -18.26 -8.55 -16.49
C PRO A 144 -17.54 -7.67 -17.51
N ILE A 145 -16.28 -7.99 -17.74
CA ILE A 145 -15.49 -7.42 -18.84
C ILE A 145 -15.90 -8.06 -20.17
N ASP A 146 -15.64 -7.37 -21.28
CA ASP A 146 -15.94 -7.85 -22.63
C ASP A 146 -14.67 -7.92 -23.51
N ASP A 147 -14.84 -8.46 -24.72
CA ASP A 147 -13.76 -8.59 -25.70
C ASP A 147 -13.10 -7.25 -26.03
N MET A 148 -13.88 -6.15 -26.02
CA MET A 148 -13.38 -4.82 -26.32
C MET A 148 -12.44 -4.34 -25.21
N TYR A 149 -12.78 -4.57 -23.94
CA TYR A 149 -11.89 -4.29 -22.82
C TYR A 149 -10.57 -5.06 -22.96
N ILE A 150 -10.62 -6.37 -23.22
CA ILE A 150 -9.40 -7.19 -23.38
C ILE A 150 -8.53 -6.73 -24.55
N GLN A 151 -9.13 -6.40 -25.68
CA GLN A 151 -8.40 -5.85 -26.83
C GLN A 151 -7.72 -4.51 -26.48
N GLN A 152 -8.40 -3.65 -25.72
CA GLN A 152 -7.82 -2.40 -25.24
C GLN A 152 -6.66 -2.62 -24.27
N LEU A 153 -6.74 -3.64 -23.40
CA LEU A 153 -5.68 -3.96 -22.42
C LEU A 153 -4.39 -4.29 -23.14
N VAL A 154 -4.49 -5.22 -24.09
CA VAL A 154 -3.36 -5.67 -24.91
C VAL A 154 -2.84 -4.51 -25.76
N ALA A 155 -3.72 -3.72 -26.39
CA ALA A 155 -3.31 -2.58 -27.19
C ALA A 155 -2.59 -1.49 -26.37
N LEU A 156 -3.03 -1.21 -25.13
CA LEU A 156 -2.36 -0.28 -24.23
C LEU A 156 -0.96 -0.76 -23.87
N TYR A 157 -0.83 -2.03 -23.51
CA TYR A 157 0.45 -2.68 -23.23
C TYR A 157 1.41 -2.59 -24.42
N GLU A 158 0.99 -3.06 -25.60
CA GLU A 158 1.81 -3.06 -26.82
C GLU A 158 2.24 -1.65 -27.23
N LYS A 159 1.29 -0.69 -27.17
CA LYS A 159 1.58 0.70 -27.49
C LYS A 159 2.65 1.26 -26.55
N ASP A 160 2.54 1.00 -25.24
CA ASP A 160 3.49 1.51 -24.27
C ASP A 160 4.89 0.94 -24.47
N CYS A 161 5.00 -0.37 -24.74
CA CYS A 161 6.28 -1.04 -25.00
C CYS A 161 7.04 -0.47 -26.22
N THR A 162 6.39 0.29 -27.10
CA THR A 162 7.00 0.92 -28.28
C THR A 162 7.27 2.43 -28.12
N ARG A 163 6.94 3.02 -26.96
CA ARG A 163 7.17 4.45 -26.69
C ARG A 163 8.66 4.73 -26.45
N PRO A 164 9.11 6.00 -26.63
CA PRO A 164 10.48 6.40 -26.31
C PRO A 164 10.85 6.17 -24.83
N GLU A 165 9.87 6.34 -23.94
CA GLU A 165 9.97 6.09 -22.50
C GLU A 165 8.88 5.06 -22.12
N PRO A 166 9.12 3.76 -22.37
CA PRO A 166 8.15 2.71 -22.14
C PRO A 166 8.13 2.27 -20.67
N GLY A 167 7.04 1.66 -20.23
CA GLY A 167 6.97 0.92 -18.97
C GLY A 167 5.81 1.32 -18.09
N TYR A 168 5.53 2.63 -17.95
CA TYR A 168 4.52 3.11 -17.01
C TYR A 168 3.11 2.57 -17.29
N ILE A 169 2.66 2.56 -18.55
CA ILE A 169 1.34 1.97 -18.87
C ILE A 169 1.46 0.44 -18.89
N ALA A 170 2.61 -0.10 -19.29
CA ALA A 170 2.84 -1.54 -19.31
C ALA A 170 2.72 -2.17 -17.91
N THR A 171 3.29 -1.56 -16.86
CA THR A 171 3.16 -2.04 -15.48
C THR A 171 1.71 -2.04 -15.01
N HIS A 172 0.94 -1.01 -15.35
CA HIS A 172 -0.47 -0.91 -15.02
C HIS A 172 -1.32 -1.92 -15.80
N ALA A 173 -0.97 -2.21 -17.06
CA ALA A 173 -1.62 -3.27 -17.84
C ALA A 173 -1.32 -4.66 -17.25
N ILE A 174 -0.09 -4.91 -16.80
CA ILE A 174 0.28 -6.15 -16.10
C ILE A 174 -0.51 -6.27 -14.79
N PHE A 175 -0.64 -5.20 -14.01
CA PHE A 175 -1.49 -5.15 -12.82
C PHE A 175 -2.95 -5.53 -13.11
N ALA A 176 -3.55 -4.89 -14.12
CA ALA A 176 -4.93 -5.19 -14.52
C ALA A 176 -5.09 -6.65 -14.91
N ALA A 177 -4.17 -7.19 -15.73
CA ALA A 177 -4.20 -8.59 -16.14
C ALA A 177 -4.10 -9.53 -14.92
N GLN A 178 -3.24 -9.21 -13.94
CA GLN A 178 -3.08 -9.99 -12.71
C GLN A 178 -4.37 -10.01 -11.89
N TRP A 179 -5.08 -8.88 -11.75
CA TRP A 179 -6.36 -8.84 -11.07
C TRP A 179 -7.46 -9.63 -11.79
N LEU A 180 -7.50 -9.59 -13.13
CA LEU A 180 -8.41 -10.46 -13.89
C LEU A 180 -8.18 -11.93 -13.55
N ARG A 181 -6.91 -12.36 -13.43
CA ARG A 181 -6.55 -13.72 -13.07
C ARG A 181 -6.92 -14.06 -11.63
N GLU A 182 -6.61 -13.20 -10.67
CA GLU A 182 -6.96 -13.42 -9.25
C GLU A 182 -8.47 -13.55 -9.03
N LEU A 183 -9.27 -12.83 -9.81
CA LEU A 183 -10.73 -12.87 -9.78
C LEU A 183 -11.35 -13.92 -10.71
N GLY A 184 -10.53 -14.65 -11.48
CA GLY A 184 -10.99 -15.68 -12.42
C GLY A 184 -11.72 -15.14 -13.65
N CYS A 185 -11.60 -13.85 -13.94
CA CYS A 185 -12.23 -13.18 -15.09
C CYS A 185 -11.44 -13.35 -16.39
N ASP A 186 -10.27 -13.98 -16.37
CA ASP A 186 -9.43 -14.23 -17.55
C ASP A 186 -9.70 -15.59 -18.22
N ALA A 187 -10.62 -16.41 -17.70
CA ALA A 187 -10.86 -17.78 -18.14
C ALA A 187 -11.17 -17.89 -19.65
N ASP A 188 -12.02 -17.01 -20.17
CA ASP A 188 -12.38 -16.97 -21.60
C ASP A 188 -11.37 -16.17 -22.45
N TYR A 189 -10.36 -15.57 -21.82
CA TYR A 189 -9.45 -14.60 -22.40
C TYR A 189 -7.98 -15.02 -22.35
N GLN A 190 -7.70 -16.30 -22.07
CA GLN A 190 -6.33 -16.82 -22.01
C GLN A 190 -5.56 -16.61 -23.32
N ALA A 191 -6.15 -16.95 -24.46
CA ALA A 191 -5.52 -16.79 -25.77
C ALA A 191 -5.19 -15.32 -26.12
N PRO A 192 -6.12 -14.35 -26.01
CA PRO A 192 -5.78 -12.95 -26.29
C PRO A 192 -4.78 -12.36 -25.29
N LEU A 193 -4.72 -12.84 -24.04
CA LEU A 193 -3.77 -12.37 -23.04
C LEU A 193 -2.41 -13.09 -23.08
N GLU A 194 -2.29 -14.21 -23.81
CA GLU A 194 -1.08 -15.05 -23.83
C GLU A 194 0.18 -14.25 -24.17
N GLY A 195 0.10 -13.38 -25.18
CA GLY A 195 1.23 -12.55 -25.59
C GLY A 195 1.70 -11.57 -24.51
N LEU A 196 0.75 -10.96 -23.79
CA LEU A 196 1.07 -10.07 -22.66
C LEU A 196 1.76 -10.88 -21.55
N TRP A 197 1.17 -12.03 -21.18
CA TRP A 197 1.73 -12.87 -20.13
C TRP A 197 3.13 -13.39 -20.44
N ALA A 198 3.33 -13.90 -21.65
CA ALA A 198 4.60 -14.44 -22.10
C ALA A 198 5.75 -13.42 -22.08
N ARG A 199 5.45 -12.11 -22.18
CA ARG A 199 6.44 -11.03 -22.19
C ARG A 199 6.51 -10.22 -20.90
N SER A 200 5.55 -10.40 -19.98
CA SER A 200 5.40 -9.56 -18.80
C SER A 200 6.67 -9.53 -17.93
N ALA A 201 7.19 -10.70 -17.54
CA ALA A 201 8.41 -10.79 -16.73
C ALA A 201 9.63 -10.16 -17.41
N ASP A 202 9.82 -10.40 -18.71
CA ASP A 202 10.94 -9.81 -19.46
C ASP A 202 10.81 -8.28 -19.54
N THR A 203 9.58 -7.78 -19.74
CA THR A 203 9.29 -6.34 -19.77
C THR A 203 9.62 -5.68 -18.43
N LEU A 204 9.22 -6.30 -17.32
CA LEU A 204 9.53 -5.81 -15.97
C LEU A 204 11.05 -5.80 -15.73
N VAL A 205 11.76 -6.88 -16.09
CA VAL A 205 13.23 -6.96 -16.00
C VAL A 205 13.91 -5.85 -16.81
N ASP A 206 13.43 -5.59 -18.03
CA ASP A 206 13.99 -4.55 -18.90
C ASP A 206 13.75 -3.14 -18.35
N ILE A 207 12.60 -2.90 -17.72
CA ILE A 207 12.35 -1.66 -16.98
C ILE A 207 13.37 -1.51 -15.85
N VAL A 208 13.52 -2.50 -14.97
CA VAL A 208 14.45 -2.43 -13.83
C VAL A 208 15.89 -2.14 -14.29
N LYS A 209 16.35 -2.80 -15.36
CA LYS A 209 17.69 -2.61 -15.92
C LYS A 209 17.89 -1.20 -16.49
N ARG A 210 16.88 -0.68 -17.20
CA ARG A 210 16.95 0.66 -17.80
C ARG A 210 16.95 1.75 -16.73
N GLU A 211 16.07 1.61 -15.73
CA GLU A 211 15.92 2.53 -14.60
C GLU A 211 17.03 2.36 -13.53
N LYS A 212 17.85 1.30 -13.65
CA LYS A 212 18.98 0.99 -12.76
C LYS A 212 18.62 0.89 -11.29
N VAL A 213 17.39 0.47 -10.98
CA VAL A 213 16.89 0.37 -9.59
C VAL A 213 16.95 1.73 -8.87
N GLN A 214 16.76 2.86 -9.58
CA GLN A 214 16.87 4.20 -8.98
C GLN A 214 15.54 4.96 -8.94
N THR A 215 14.50 4.44 -9.57
CA THR A 215 13.24 5.15 -9.74
C THR A 215 12.07 4.33 -9.22
N ASP A 216 10.98 5.02 -8.90
CA ASP A 216 9.68 4.42 -8.56
C ASP A 216 9.26 3.33 -9.54
N LEU A 217 9.42 3.58 -10.84
CA LEU A 217 9.07 2.62 -11.88
C LEU A 217 9.91 1.33 -11.81
N ALA A 218 11.17 1.43 -11.37
CA ALA A 218 12.01 0.27 -11.10
C ALA A 218 11.50 -0.51 -9.89
N PHE A 219 11.14 0.18 -8.80
CA PHE A 219 10.63 -0.45 -7.58
C PHE A 219 9.29 -1.14 -7.85
N GLU A 220 8.39 -0.49 -8.58
CA GLU A 220 7.12 -1.06 -9.04
C GLU A 220 7.36 -2.33 -9.86
N SER A 221 8.36 -2.31 -10.74
CA SER A 221 8.66 -3.46 -11.60
C SER A 221 9.23 -4.65 -10.83
N ILE A 222 10.09 -4.42 -9.82
CA ILE A 222 10.60 -5.48 -8.95
C ILE A 222 9.45 -6.06 -8.11
N MET A 223 8.63 -5.20 -7.54
CA MET A 223 7.44 -5.60 -6.79
C MET A 223 6.51 -6.46 -7.67
N LEU A 224 6.25 -6.03 -8.91
CA LEU A 224 5.40 -6.77 -9.84
C LEU A 224 6.00 -8.13 -10.23
N LEU A 225 7.32 -8.27 -10.32
CA LEU A 225 7.95 -9.58 -10.51
C LEU A 225 7.60 -10.52 -9.36
N TYR A 226 7.69 -10.07 -8.11
CA TYR A 226 7.23 -10.90 -6.98
C TYR A 226 5.72 -11.16 -7.01
N TYR A 227 4.91 -10.12 -7.23
CA TYR A 227 3.45 -10.22 -7.19
C TYR A 227 2.89 -11.18 -8.26
N THR A 228 3.47 -11.18 -9.45
CA THR A 228 3.06 -12.04 -10.58
C THR A 228 3.71 -13.43 -10.56
N GLY A 229 4.45 -13.78 -9.50
CA GLY A 229 5.05 -15.11 -9.32
C GLY A 229 6.37 -15.32 -10.09
N HIS A 230 7.03 -14.24 -10.48
CA HIS A 230 8.33 -14.21 -11.17
C HIS A 230 9.47 -13.71 -10.26
N GLY A 231 9.36 -13.93 -8.95
CA GLY A 231 10.35 -13.49 -7.97
C GLY A 231 11.75 -14.06 -8.21
N GLU A 232 11.87 -15.22 -8.85
CA GLU A 232 13.15 -15.83 -9.27
C GLU A 232 13.92 -15.00 -10.31
N ARG A 233 13.24 -14.06 -10.98
CA ARG A 233 13.85 -13.14 -11.95
C ARG A 233 14.47 -11.91 -11.30
N VAL A 234 14.26 -11.69 -10.00
CA VAL A 234 14.83 -10.58 -9.25
C VAL A 234 16.29 -10.87 -8.97
N ASP A 235 17.18 -10.07 -9.58
CA ASP A 235 18.61 -10.17 -9.35
C ASP A 235 18.94 -9.73 -7.91
N PRO A 236 19.66 -10.53 -7.11
CA PRO A 236 20.02 -10.15 -5.73
C PRO A 236 20.72 -8.78 -5.62
N SER A 237 21.49 -8.37 -6.64
CA SER A 237 22.16 -7.06 -6.65
C SER A 237 21.18 -5.88 -6.76
N TRP A 238 19.95 -6.11 -7.22
CA TRP A 238 18.91 -5.09 -7.20
C TRP A 238 18.45 -4.80 -5.77
N LEU A 239 18.40 -5.81 -4.91
CA LEU A 239 18.05 -5.62 -3.49
C LEU A 239 19.12 -4.81 -2.77
N ASP A 240 20.40 -5.08 -3.05
CA ASP A 240 21.51 -4.27 -2.51
C ASP A 240 21.42 -2.81 -2.96
N SER A 241 21.10 -2.60 -4.23
CA SER A 241 20.89 -1.26 -4.80
C SER A 241 19.70 -0.56 -4.13
N LEU A 242 18.57 -1.25 -3.98
CA LEU A 242 17.36 -0.74 -3.33
C LEU A 242 17.65 -0.30 -1.89
N ARG A 243 18.31 -1.15 -1.09
CA ARG A 243 18.72 -0.84 0.29
C ARG A 243 19.61 0.40 0.35
N SER A 244 20.58 0.50 -0.56
CA SER A 244 21.53 1.63 -0.59
C SER A 244 20.89 2.98 -0.88
N LEU A 245 19.68 2.99 -1.45
CA LEU A 245 18.92 4.18 -1.77
C LEU A 245 18.00 4.63 -0.64
N GLN A 246 17.81 3.81 0.40
CA GLN A 246 17.01 4.21 1.55
C GLN A 246 17.66 5.42 2.23
N ARG A 247 16.86 6.44 2.47
CA ARG A 247 17.31 7.69 3.08
C ARG A 247 17.30 7.60 4.60
N PRO A 248 17.95 8.54 5.31
CA PRO A 248 17.96 8.54 6.79
C PRO A 248 16.56 8.58 7.43
N SER A 249 15.56 9.09 6.71
CA SER A 249 14.15 9.07 7.12
C SER A 249 13.50 7.68 7.06
N GLY A 250 14.13 6.71 6.38
CA GLY A 250 13.55 5.41 6.04
C GLY A 250 12.83 5.38 4.70
N ALA A 251 12.70 6.52 4.02
CA ALA A 251 11.97 6.64 2.77
C ALA A 251 12.81 6.39 1.52
N TRP A 252 12.09 6.23 0.40
CA TRP A 252 12.59 6.35 -0.96
C TRP A 252 11.89 7.52 -1.67
N ALA A 253 12.46 7.94 -2.79
CA ALA A 253 11.95 9.02 -3.61
C ALA A 253 11.60 8.51 -5.02
N TYR A 254 10.82 9.30 -5.77
CA TYR A 254 10.45 8.96 -7.14
C TYR A 254 11.68 8.81 -8.05
N ARG A 255 12.67 9.67 -7.82
CA ARG A 255 14.00 9.68 -8.42
C ARG A 255 15.04 10.07 -7.37
N PRO A 256 16.34 9.82 -7.60
CA PRO A 256 17.38 10.12 -6.62
C PRO A 256 17.39 11.57 -6.12
N GLU A 257 17.02 12.52 -6.97
CA GLU A 257 16.99 13.95 -6.71
C GLU A 257 15.69 14.49 -6.08
N ASP A 258 14.61 13.70 -6.09
CA ASP A 258 13.30 14.14 -5.59
C ASP A 258 13.25 14.09 -4.06
N ASP A 259 12.19 14.63 -3.45
CA ASP A 259 11.98 14.52 -2.00
C ASP A 259 11.45 13.13 -1.59
N ASP A 260 11.45 12.85 -0.28
CA ASP A 260 10.93 11.61 0.27
C ASP A 260 9.43 11.44 -0.05
N ASP A 261 9.03 10.25 -0.49
CA ASP A 261 7.66 10.00 -0.92
C ASP A 261 7.12 8.64 -0.45
N GLY A 262 5.84 8.61 -0.07
CA GLY A 262 5.16 7.41 0.42
C GLY A 262 5.00 6.32 -0.64
N HIS A 263 4.80 6.67 -1.91
CA HIS A 263 4.56 5.71 -2.98
C HIS A 263 5.77 4.81 -3.27
N PRO A 264 6.94 5.34 -3.67
CA PRO A 264 8.14 4.52 -3.84
C PRO A 264 8.56 3.83 -2.55
N THR A 265 8.29 4.41 -1.38
CA THR A 265 8.57 3.78 -0.09
C THR A 265 7.73 2.53 0.15
N ALA A 266 6.42 2.57 -0.12
CA ALA A 266 5.55 1.40 0.02
C ALA A 266 5.89 0.30 -1.00
N LEU A 267 6.32 0.67 -2.22
CA LEU A 267 6.81 -0.28 -3.21
C LEU A 267 8.11 -0.96 -2.77
N ALA A 268 9.09 -0.18 -2.30
CA ALA A 268 10.36 -0.69 -1.78
C ALA A 268 10.13 -1.60 -0.57
N LEU A 269 9.24 -1.20 0.35
CA LEU A 269 8.82 -2.01 1.49
C LEU A 269 8.26 -3.37 1.04
N TRP A 270 7.39 -3.40 0.04
CA TRP A 270 6.88 -4.67 -0.48
C TRP A 270 8.02 -5.56 -0.98
N VAL A 271 8.93 -5.02 -1.81
CA VAL A 271 10.10 -5.78 -2.31
C VAL A 271 10.92 -6.38 -1.16
N LEU A 272 11.20 -5.60 -0.12
CA LEU A 272 11.97 -6.06 1.03
C LEU A 272 11.22 -7.14 1.83
N LEU A 273 9.90 -7.01 1.99
CA LEU A 273 9.07 -8.02 2.65
C LEU A 273 9.04 -9.35 1.88
N GLU A 274 8.96 -9.31 0.55
CA GLU A 274 9.02 -10.52 -0.29
C GLU A 274 10.35 -11.25 -0.13
N HIS A 275 11.46 -10.51 -0.05
CA HIS A 275 12.77 -11.10 0.17
C HIS A 275 12.95 -11.61 1.60
N ALA A 276 12.46 -10.88 2.60
CA ALA A 276 12.56 -11.25 4.01
C ALA A 276 11.69 -12.47 4.36
N LEU A 277 10.55 -12.62 3.68
CA LEU A 277 9.53 -13.62 3.97
C LEU A 277 9.11 -14.36 2.68
N PRO A 278 10.04 -15.11 2.04
CA PRO A 278 9.78 -15.74 0.75
C PRO A 278 8.63 -16.76 0.80
N ASP A 279 8.48 -17.41 1.96
CA ASP A 279 7.45 -18.42 2.25
C ASP A 279 6.15 -17.83 2.81
N ALA A 280 6.03 -16.50 2.91
CA ALA A 280 4.78 -15.87 3.33
C ALA A 280 3.63 -16.30 2.39
N PRO A 281 2.42 -16.54 2.93
CA PRO A 281 1.26 -16.87 2.12
C PRO A 281 1.09 -15.87 0.97
N LYS A 282 1.01 -16.36 -0.26
CA LYS A 282 0.75 -15.54 -1.45
C LYS A 282 -0.75 -15.29 -1.57
N GLU A 283 -1.33 -14.69 -0.52
CA GLU A 283 -2.73 -14.29 -0.53
C GLU A 283 -2.96 -13.32 -1.69
N PRO A 284 -4.00 -13.54 -2.51
CA PRO A 284 -4.42 -12.59 -3.52
C PRO A 284 -4.68 -11.22 -2.89
N TRP A 285 -4.40 -10.16 -3.64
CA TRP A 285 -4.81 -8.83 -3.21
C TRP A 285 -6.34 -8.76 -3.18
N LEU A 286 -6.97 -9.37 -4.17
CA LEU A 286 -8.41 -9.38 -4.38
C LEU A 286 -9.01 -10.77 -4.15
N LEU A 287 -10.14 -10.81 -3.46
CA LEU A 287 -10.92 -12.03 -3.27
C LEU A 287 -12.23 -11.92 -4.07
N PRO A 288 -12.66 -12.98 -4.77
CA PRO A 288 -13.93 -12.98 -5.48
C PRO A 288 -15.11 -12.85 -4.51
N LEU A 289 -16.19 -12.18 -4.94
CA LEU A 289 -17.43 -12.01 -4.17
C LEU A 289 -18.40 -13.19 -4.24
#